data_AF-A0A7C0U0L9-F1
#
_entry.id   AF-A0A7C0U0L9-F1
#
_cell.length_a   1.000
_cell.length_b   1.000
_cell.length_c   1.000
_cell.angle_alpha   90.00
_cell.angle_beta   90.00
_cell.angle_gamma   90.00
#
_symmetry.space_group_name_H-M   'P 1'
#
loop_
_entity.id
_entity.type
_entity.pdbx_description
1 polymer ?
#
loop_
_entity_poly.entity_id
_entity_poly.type
_entity_poly.pdbx_seq_one_letter_code
_entity_poly.pdbx_strand_id
1 'polypeptide(L)'
;MGLWKNLGSVLCLLTIVWATFLVVSYITAVTIFYTLEYSQATVFMSVLRVLIGLAIAGGWIAIWYNLTKFWLYRILLKKEET
;
A
#
# COMPACT_ATOMS: atom_id res chain seq x y z
N MET A 1 -10.81 -19.75 -23.11
CA MET A 1 -11.37 -19.09 -21.91
C MET A 1 -10.30 -18.64 -20.89
N GLY A 2 -9.10 -18.23 -21.31
CA GLY A 2 -8.05 -17.75 -20.38
C GLY A 2 -8.14 -16.26 -20.02
N LEU A 3 -8.68 -15.44 -20.94
CA LEU A 3 -8.74 -13.98 -20.82
C LEU A 3 -9.60 -13.52 -19.64
N TRP A 4 -10.81 -14.07 -19.48
CA TRP A 4 -11.71 -13.74 -18.38
C TRP A 4 -11.14 -14.09 -17.00
N LYS A 5 -10.40 -15.21 -16.91
CA LYS A 5 -9.77 -15.63 -15.65
C LYS A 5 -8.60 -14.71 -15.28
N ASN A 6 -7.81 -14.29 -16.27
CA ASN A 6 -6.76 -13.30 -16.05
C ASN A 6 -7.34 -11.93 -15.71
N LEU A 7 -8.39 -11.50 -16.40
CA LEU A 7 -9.06 -10.23 -16.15
C LEU A 7 -9.64 -10.17 -14.72
N GLY A 8 -10.29 -11.23 -14.26
CA GLY A 8 -10.78 -11.33 -12.88
C GLY A 8 -9.66 -11.29 -11.85
N SER A 9 -8.50 -11.89 -12.15
CA SER A 9 -7.34 -11.85 -11.26
C SER A 9 -6.71 -10.45 -11.19
N VAL A 10 -6.62 -9.75 -12.34
CA VAL A 10 -6.17 -8.35 -12.40
C VAL A 10 -7.11 -7.44 -11.63
N LEU A 11 -8.43 -7.58 -11.85
CA LEU A 11 -9.45 -6.79 -11.15
C LEU A 11 -9.39 -7.03 -9.64
N CYS A 12 -9.24 -8.27 -9.20
CA CYS A 12 -9.05 -8.59 -7.78
C CYS A 12 -7.81 -7.92 -7.19
N LEU A 13 -6.68 -7.99 -7.89
CA LEU A 13 -5.45 -7.31 -7.46
C LEU A 13 -5.67 -5.79 -7.37
N LEU A 14 -6.32 -5.20 -8.38
CA LEU A 14 -6.64 -3.79 -8.43
C LEU A 14 -7.51 -3.35 -7.25
N THR A 15 -8.55 -4.13 -6.91
CA THR A 15 -9.41 -3.85 -5.76
C THR A 15 -8.63 -3.91 -4.45
N ILE A 16 -7.71 -4.88 -4.30
CA ILE A 16 -6.84 -4.97 -3.13
C ILE A 16 -5.92 -3.75 -3.07
N VAL A 17 -5.31 -3.34 -4.19
CA VAL A 17 -4.50 -2.09 -4.28
C VAL A 17 -5.29 -0.91 -3.78
N TRP A 18 -6.50 -0.72 -4.30
CA TRP A 18 -7.35 0.42 -3.93
C TRP A 18 -7.77 0.41 -2.47
N ALA A 19 -8.29 -0.71 -1.98
CA ALA A 19 -8.75 -0.84 -0.60
C ALA A 19 -7.65 -0.48 0.39
N THR A 20 -6.44 -0.92 0.08
CA THR A 20 -5.34 -0.77 1.00
C THR A 20 -4.59 0.55 0.84
N PHE A 21 -4.55 1.13 -0.38
CA PHE A 21 -4.17 2.53 -0.59
C PHE A 21 -5.07 3.48 0.21
N LEU A 22 -6.39 3.22 0.26
CA LEU A 22 -7.32 3.99 1.08
C LEU A 22 -7.00 3.86 2.57
N VAL A 23 -6.67 2.66 3.06
CA VAL A 23 -6.28 2.45 4.46
C VAL A 23 -5.02 3.24 4.83
N VAL A 24 -3.98 3.20 4.00
CA VAL A 24 -2.74 3.94 4.28
C VAL A 24 -2.96 5.44 4.18
N SER A 25 -3.74 5.90 3.20
CA SER A 25 -4.12 7.31 3.09
C SER A 25 -4.89 7.78 4.33
N TYR A 26 -5.81 6.97 4.82
CA TYR A 26 -6.55 7.26 6.05
C TYR A 26 -5.62 7.36 7.27
N ILE A 27 -4.74 6.39 7.48
CA ILE A 27 -3.77 6.41 8.60
C ILE A 27 -2.89 7.66 8.53
N THR A 28 -2.44 8.02 7.32
CA THR A 28 -1.61 9.20 7.10
C THR A 28 -2.38 10.47 7.38
N ALA A 29 -3.62 10.58 6.90
CA ALA A 29 -4.50 11.71 7.16
C ALA A 29 -4.76 11.87 8.67
N VAL A 30 -5.13 10.80 9.37
CA VAL A 30 -5.33 10.82 10.83
C VAL A 30 -4.05 11.26 11.54
N THR A 31 -2.89 10.76 11.14
CA THR A 31 -1.60 11.14 11.75
C THR A 31 -1.29 12.62 11.55
N ILE A 32 -1.57 13.16 10.36
CA ILE A 32 -1.37 14.59 10.03
C ILE A 32 -2.37 15.46 10.82
N PHE A 33 -3.67 15.15 10.75
CA PHE A 33 -4.71 15.91 11.45
C PHE A 33 -4.49 15.92 12.96
N TYR A 34 -4.14 14.78 13.55
CA TYR A 34 -3.84 14.68 14.98
C TYR A 34 -2.58 15.48 15.35
N THR A 35 -1.64 15.64 14.44
CA THR A 35 -0.44 16.48 14.65
C THR A 35 -0.78 17.97 14.55
N LEU A 36 -1.70 18.35 13.65
CA LEU A 36 -2.16 19.73 13.51
C LEU A 36 -3.01 20.18 14.70
N GLU A 37 -3.93 19.35 15.19
CA GLU A 37 -4.82 19.69 16.33
C GLU A 37 -4.08 19.66 17.68
N TYR A 38 -3.16 18.71 17.90
CA TYR A 38 -2.35 18.61 19.12
C TYR A 38 -0.95 19.22 18.96
N SER A 39 -0.86 20.44 18.42
CA SER A 39 0.39 21.21 18.22
C SER A 39 1.12 21.58 19.53
N GLN A 40 0.56 21.24 20.70
CA GLN A 40 1.18 21.46 22.02
C GLN A 40 2.24 20.40 22.38
N ALA A 41 2.41 19.36 21.55
CA ALA A 41 3.42 18.33 21.75
C ALA A 41 4.84 18.88 21.48
N THR A 42 5.83 18.43 22.27
CA THR A 42 7.24 18.80 22.08
C THR A 42 7.73 18.45 20.68
N VAL A 43 8.63 19.26 20.11
CA VAL A 43 9.21 19.09 18.76
C VAL A 43 9.66 17.64 18.48
N PHE A 44 10.21 16.98 19.51
CA PHE A 44 10.61 15.57 19.46
C PHE A 44 9.44 14.61 19.14
N MET A 45 8.28 14.77 19.79
CA MET A 45 7.09 13.95 19.52
C MET A 45 6.52 14.18 18.12
N SER A 46 6.59 15.42 17.62
CA SER A 46 6.15 15.74 16.26
C SER A 46 7.03 15.04 15.21
N VAL A 47 8.35 15.04 15.39
CA VAL A 47 9.30 14.36 14.49
C VAL A 47 9.08 12.84 14.51
N LEU A 48 8.87 12.25 15.69
CA LEU A 48 8.66 10.81 15.85
C LEU A 48 7.40 10.33 15.11
N ARG A 49 6.30 11.11 15.14
CA ARG A 49 5.07 10.81 14.39
C ARG A 49 5.26 10.86 12.88
N VAL A 50 6.01 11.85 12.37
CA VAL A 50 6.33 11.94 10.94
C VAL A 50 7.15 10.73 10.51
N LEU A 51 8.15 10.31 11.30
CA LEU A 51 8.95 9.11 11.02
C LEU A 51 8.09 7.83 11.02
N ILE A 52 7.13 7.72 11.93
CA ILE A 52 6.18 6.60 11.94
C ILE A 52 5.33 6.60 10.67
N GLY A 53 4.76 7.75 10.28
CA GLY A 53 4.01 7.88 9.03
C GLY A 53 4.84 7.51 7.81
N LEU A 54 6.10 7.96 7.77
CA LEU A 54 7.05 7.63 6.72
C LEU A 54 7.38 6.12 6.67
N ALA A 55 7.58 5.50 7.84
CA ALA A 55 7.86 4.07 7.94
C ALA A 55 6.66 3.22 7.49
N ILE A 56 5.44 3.63 7.85
CA ILE A 56 4.20 2.96 7.43
C ILE A 56 4.04 3.09 5.91
N ALA A 57 4.21 4.29 5.35
CA ALA A 57 4.14 4.52 3.90
C ALA A 57 5.26 3.79 3.12
N GLY A 58 6.48 3.75 3.67
CA GLY A 58 7.60 3.02 3.06
C GLY A 58 7.39 1.50 3.10
N GLY A 59 6.97 0.97 4.25
CA GLY A 59 6.64 -0.45 4.41
C GLY A 59 5.50 -0.87 3.48
N TRP A 60 4.52 0.00 3.30
CA TRP A 60 3.43 -0.17 2.35
C TRP A 60 3.90 -0.37 0.91
N ILE A 61 4.78 0.51 0.44
CA ILE A 61 5.37 0.44 -0.91
C ILE A 61 6.17 -0.85 -1.08
N ALA A 62 6.98 -1.22 -0.08
CA ALA A 62 7.80 -2.44 -0.13
C ALA A 62 6.95 -3.71 -0.19
N ILE A 63 5.87 -3.79 0.59
CA ILE A 63 4.91 -4.90 0.54
C ILE A 63 4.29 -4.99 -0.85
N TRP A 64 3.84 -3.86 -1.42
CA TRP A 64 3.28 -3.84 -2.76
C TRP A 64 4.26 -4.21 -3.85
N TYR A 65 5.50 -3.75 -3.74
CA TYR A 65 6.55 -4.10 -4.70
C TYR A 65 6.80 -5.61 -4.72
N ASN A 66 6.90 -6.25 -3.54
CA ASN A 66 7.04 -7.70 -3.46
C ASN A 66 5.79 -8.44 -3.94
N LEU A 67 4.59 -7.94 -3.60
CA LEU A 67 3.34 -8.58 -4.01
C LEU A 67 3.13 -8.48 -5.54
N THR A 68 3.38 -7.31 -6.13
CA THR A 68 3.32 -7.11 -7.59
C THR A 68 4.38 -7.94 -8.29
N LYS A 69 5.63 -7.96 -7.80
CA LYS A 69 6.69 -8.82 -8.36
C LYS A 69 6.29 -10.29 -8.32
N PHE A 70 5.80 -10.79 -7.18
CA PHE A 70 5.32 -12.16 -7.04
C PHE A 70 4.15 -12.46 -7.97
N TRP A 71 3.18 -11.56 -8.04
CA TRP A 71 1.99 -11.70 -8.89
C TRP A 71 2.38 -11.70 -10.38
N LEU A 72 3.24 -10.76 -10.80
CA LEU A 72 3.75 -10.67 -12.17
C LEU A 72 4.50 -11.95 -12.57
N TYR A 73 5.40 -12.45 -11.71
CA TYR A 73 6.10 -13.71 -11.97
C TYR A 73 5.12 -14.90 -12.05
N ARG A 74 4.17 -15.00 -11.13
CA ARG A 74 3.30 -16.18 -11.06
C ARG A 74 2.22 -16.22 -12.14
N ILE A 75 1.79 -15.07 -12.66
CA ILE A 75 0.71 -14.97 -13.65
C ILE A 75 1.24 -14.75 -15.06
N LEU A 76 2.31 -13.98 -15.22
CA LEU A 76 2.91 -13.74 -16.54
C LEU A 76 3.80 -14.91 -16.96
N LEU A 77 4.72 -15.36 -16.09
CA LEU A 77 5.71 -16.40 -16.42
C LEU A 77 5.08 -17.80 -16.54
N LYS A 78 4.05 -18.10 -15.73
CA LYS A 78 3.30 -19.36 -15.83
C LYS A 78 2.55 -19.51 -17.17
N LYS A 79 2.42 -18.44 -17.95
CA LYS A 79 1.74 -18.43 -19.24
C LYS A 79 2.69 -18.72 -20.42
N GLU A 80 4.00 -18.66 -20.22
CA GLU A 80 5.01 -18.92 -21.27
C GLU A 80 5.34 -20.41 -21.44
N GLU A 81 5.06 -21.27 -20.46
CA GLU A 81 5.39 -22.70 -20.50
C GLU A 81 4.26 -23.64 -21.01
N THR A 82 3.13 -23.09 -21.45
CA THR A 82 2.00 -23.87 -22.04
C THR A 82 1.63 -23.35 -23.41
#